data_AF-A0AAP3E6S2-F1
#
_entry.id   AF-A0AAP3E6S2-F1
#
_cell.length_a   1.000
_cell.length_b   1.000
_cell.length_c   1.000
_cell.angle_alpha   90.00
_cell.angle_beta   90.00
_cell.angle_gamma   90.00
#
_symmetry.space_group_name_H-M   'P 1'
#
loop_
_entity.id
_entity.type
_entity.pdbx_description
1 polymer ?
#
loop_
_entity_poly.entity_id
_entity_poly.type
_entity_poly.pdbx_seq_one_letter_code
_entity_poly.pdbx_strand_id
1 'polypeptide(L)'
;MADTRAISTVLDVAFCLLFVTAAVGVVGMYLATDEVTHDTRTADHAAEILGSTTISVEYSLEDGLDASEGHVLDEPTEYDGLIRTIHGPIAGALADGAVTNLSVNDHRITHETVGYDDAIEGPLANELHAVPGRTAVTAAWMPYPDAPLEGTLSVGETPPPDADVSTVRLTVPSSFASASVPDRVNLSAAPSQRAGFEWVATNTSDAIVEGYFPPGETALAIERGGLDADRTVYRYERFADALDGVEVRHLEDHLEQSTTNTTESNALLADALAEQLVLDLEAQYDTPEAALESISIGDVTLVIRVW
;
A
#
# COMPACT_ATOMS: atom_id res chain seq x y z
N MET A 1 14.10 -72.71 45.39
CA MET A 1 12.75 -72.20 45.08
C MET A 1 12.75 -70.67 45.08
N ALA A 2 13.69 -70.06 44.35
CA ALA A 2 13.90 -68.59 44.31
C ALA A 2 13.97 -68.02 42.86
N ASP A 3 14.21 -68.86 41.85
CA ASP A 3 14.34 -68.43 40.45
C ASP A 3 13.04 -68.00 39.77
N THR A 4 11.89 -68.57 40.16
CA THR A 4 10.63 -68.29 39.45
C THR A 4 10.10 -66.87 39.72
N ARG A 5 10.48 -66.24 40.84
CA ARG A 5 10.06 -64.87 41.18
C ARG A 5 10.83 -63.80 40.40
N ALA A 6 12.12 -64.02 40.12
CA ALA A 6 12.95 -63.06 39.40
C ALA A 6 12.57 -62.94 37.91
N ILE A 7 12.11 -64.04 37.30
CA ILE A 7 11.67 -64.06 35.90
C ILE A 7 10.39 -63.23 35.72
N SER A 8 9.47 -63.28 36.69
CA SER A 8 8.22 -62.52 36.63
C SER A 8 8.43 -61.01 36.72
N THR A 9 9.35 -60.54 37.58
CA THR A 9 9.61 -59.10 37.74
C THR A 9 10.36 -58.51 36.55
N VAL A 10 11.30 -59.25 35.96
CA VAL A 10 12.03 -58.79 34.77
C VAL A 10 11.11 -58.70 33.55
N LEU A 11 10.22 -59.68 33.39
CA LEU A 11 9.24 -59.72 32.31
C LEU A 11 8.22 -58.58 32.44
N ASP A 12 7.76 -58.28 33.67
CA ASP A 12 6.81 -57.20 33.92
C ASP A 12 7.43 -55.81 33.68
N VAL A 13 8.70 -55.62 34.08
CA VAL A 13 9.45 -54.40 33.77
C VAL A 13 9.69 -54.27 32.26
N ALA A 14 10.00 -55.36 31.56
CA ALA A 14 10.18 -55.35 30.11
C ALA A 14 8.88 -54.98 29.38
N PHE A 15 7.73 -55.51 29.81
CA PHE A 15 6.43 -55.12 29.26
C PHE A 15 6.08 -53.67 29.57
N CYS A 16 6.32 -53.21 30.80
CA CYS A 16 6.10 -51.82 31.18
C CYS A 16 6.92 -50.87 30.30
N LEU A 17 8.22 -51.14 30.14
CA LEU A 17 9.09 -50.33 29.26
C LEU A 17 8.62 -50.38 27.81
N LEU A 18 8.24 -51.55 27.30
CA LEU A 18 7.71 -51.71 25.95
C LEU A 18 6.44 -50.86 25.73
N PHE A 19 5.49 -50.91 26.67
CA PHE A 19 4.28 -50.10 26.60
C PHE A 19 4.56 -48.60 26.71
N VAL A 20 5.52 -48.19 27.55
CA VAL A 20 5.92 -46.78 27.64
C VAL A 20 6.56 -46.31 26.32
N THR A 21 7.49 -47.08 25.74
CA THR A 21 8.05 -46.73 24.42
C THR A 21 7.02 -46.75 23.30
N ALA A 22 6.07 -47.68 23.33
CA ALA A 22 4.98 -47.72 22.36
C ALA A 22 4.06 -46.51 22.52
N ALA A 23 3.71 -46.14 23.75
CA ALA A 23 2.89 -44.96 24.04
C ALA A 23 3.59 -43.66 23.60
N VAL A 24 4.88 -43.52 23.90
CA VAL A 24 5.69 -42.38 23.43
C VAL A 24 5.80 -42.38 21.90
N GLY A 25 5.96 -43.56 21.28
CA GLY A 25 5.97 -43.69 19.83
C GLY A 25 4.64 -43.31 19.17
N VAL A 26 3.50 -43.68 19.78
CA VAL A 26 2.16 -43.30 19.31
C VAL A 26 1.93 -41.80 19.48
N VAL A 27 2.30 -41.21 20.62
CA VAL A 27 2.21 -39.75 20.84
C VAL A 27 3.12 -39.01 19.86
N GLY A 28 4.35 -39.49 19.66
CA GLY A 28 5.29 -38.92 18.70
C GLY A 28 4.79 -39.00 17.25
N MET A 29 4.19 -40.13 16.84
CA MET A 29 3.57 -40.24 15.52
C MET A 29 2.35 -39.34 15.39
N TYR A 30 1.49 -39.26 16.41
CA TYR A 30 0.32 -38.38 16.37
C TYR A 30 0.73 -36.91 16.22
N LEU A 31 1.73 -36.46 16.98
CA LEU A 31 2.30 -35.10 16.85
C LEU A 31 3.01 -34.87 15.51
N ALA A 32 3.57 -35.92 14.90
CA ALA A 32 4.20 -35.83 13.57
C ALA A 32 3.18 -35.94 12.41
N THR A 33 1.95 -36.39 12.68
CA THR A 33 0.86 -36.51 11.69
C THR A 33 -0.15 -35.36 11.82
N ASP A 34 0.05 -34.45 12.77
CA ASP A 34 -0.57 -33.13 12.76
C ASP A 34 0.12 -32.32 11.64
N GLU A 35 -0.11 -32.73 10.39
CA GLU A 35 -0.17 -31.76 9.30
C GLU A 35 -1.25 -30.78 9.74
N VAL A 36 -0.85 -29.64 10.28
CA VAL A 36 -1.74 -28.52 10.59
C VAL A 36 -2.49 -28.27 9.30
N THR A 37 -3.73 -28.77 9.24
CA THR A 37 -4.54 -28.64 8.04
C THR A 37 -4.75 -27.15 7.87
N HIS A 38 -4.20 -26.60 6.80
CA HIS A 38 -4.25 -25.16 6.55
C HIS A 38 -5.69 -24.68 6.62
N ASP A 39 -6.01 -23.83 7.60
CA ASP A 39 -7.36 -23.31 7.76
C ASP A 39 -7.57 -22.16 6.75
N THR A 40 -8.42 -22.43 5.77
CA THR A 40 -8.79 -21.45 4.75
C THR A 40 -9.42 -20.18 5.31
N ARG A 41 -9.98 -20.20 6.54
CA ARG A 41 -10.58 -19.02 7.18
C ARG A 41 -9.59 -18.10 7.89
N THR A 42 -8.32 -18.49 7.97
CA THR A 42 -7.32 -17.71 8.70
C THR A 42 -7.10 -16.33 8.07
N ALA A 43 -7.16 -16.22 6.74
CA ALA A 43 -7.08 -14.94 6.05
C ALA A 43 -8.30 -14.04 6.34
N ASP A 44 -9.51 -14.61 6.43
CA ASP A 44 -10.72 -13.86 6.80
C ASP A 44 -10.60 -13.29 8.23
N HIS A 45 -10.05 -14.07 9.16
CA HIS A 45 -9.81 -13.61 10.53
C HIS A 45 -8.77 -12.48 10.58
N ALA A 46 -7.68 -12.59 9.81
CA ALA A 46 -6.70 -11.51 9.66
C ALA A 46 -7.37 -10.24 9.10
N ALA A 47 -8.20 -10.35 8.06
CA ALA A 47 -8.95 -9.22 7.52
C ALA A 47 -9.89 -8.57 8.53
N GLU A 48 -10.57 -9.36 9.39
CA GLU A 48 -11.42 -8.84 10.46
C GLU A 48 -10.62 -8.01 11.47
N ILE A 49 -9.42 -8.47 11.87
CA ILE A 49 -8.52 -7.72 12.75
C ILE A 49 -8.08 -6.42 12.07
N LEU A 50 -7.60 -6.47 10.82
CA LEU A 50 -7.12 -5.29 10.09
C LEU A 50 -8.20 -4.23 9.89
N GLY A 51 -9.45 -4.65 9.68
CA GLY A 51 -10.59 -3.76 9.50
C GLY A 51 -11.16 -3.18 10.79
N SER A 52 -10.88 -3.77 11.95
CA SER A 52 -11.46 -3.37 13.24
C SER A 52 -10.47 -2.73 14.21
N THR A 53 -9.17 -2.86 13.96
CA THR A 53 -8.11 -2.36 14.83
C THR A 53 -7.47 -1.07 14.32
N THR A 54 -7.06 -0.22 15.27
CA THR A 54 -6.35 1.03 15.06
C THR A 54 -4.92 0.90 15.58
N ILE A 55 -3.95 1.45 14.84
CA ILE A 55 -2.54 1.50 15.24
C ILE A 55 -2.01 2.93 15.26
N SER A 56 -0.82 3.07 15.85
CA SER A 56 0.01 4.27 15.73
C SER A 56 1.31 3.87 15.06
N VAL A 57 1.63 4.47 13.91
CA VAL A 57 2.86 4.22 13.17
C VAL A 57 3.74 5.45 13.29
N GLU A 58 4.94 5.27 13.83
CA GLU A 58 5.96 6.31 13.90
C GLU A 58 7.05 5.98 12.89
N TYR A 59 7.38 6.91 11.99
CA TYR A 59 8.41 6.74 10.98
C TYR A 59 9.26 8.01 10.83
N SER A 60 10.53 7.85 10.43
CA SER A 60 11.43 8.97 10.16
C SER A 60 11.41 9.33 8.69
N LEU A 61 11.39 10.63 8.39
CA LEU A 61 11.60 11.16 7.05
C LEU A 61 13.08 11.17 6.65
N GLU A 62 14.01 11.00 7.61
CA GLU A 62 15.45 10.98 7.36
C GLU A 62 15.85 9.90 6.36
N ASP A 63 15.26 8.71 6.47
CA ASP A 63 15.54 7.58 5.58
C ASP A 63 15.18 7.90 4.11
N GLY A 64 14.11 8.67 3.91
CA GLY A 64 13.69 9.16 2.60
C GLY A 64 14.56 10.30 2.06
N LEU A 65 15.01 11.18 2.94
CA LEU A 65 15.94 12.26 2.60
C LEU A 65 17.29 11.70 2.14
N ASP A 66 17.85 10.72 2.86
CA ASP A 66 19.08 10.03 2.50
C ASP A 66 18.95 9.29 1.16
N ALA A 67 17.78 8.69 0.90
CA ALA A 67 17.48 8.01 -0.36
C ALA A 67 17.33 8.97 -1.56
N SER A 68 17.03 10.24 -1.33
CA SER A 68 16.81 11.26 -2.38
C SER A 68 18.08 11.97 -2.88
N GLU A 69 19.26 11.41 -2.63
CA GLU A 69 20.57 11.98 -3.02
C GLU A 69 20.74 13.47 -2.66
N GLY A 70 20.16 13.91 -1.55
CA GLY A 70 20.31 15.27 -1.01
C GLY A 70 19.55 16.37 -1.79
N HIS A 71 18.64 16.03 -2.70
CA HIS A 71 17.89 17.02 -3.49
C HIS A 71 16.77 17.71 -2.70
N VAL A 72 16.38 17.17 -1.54
CA VAL A 72 15.29 17.75 -0.74
C VAL A 72 15.76 18.94 0.10
N LEU A 73 17.03 18.98 0.52
CA LEU A 73 17.55 19.98 1.47
C LEU A 73 18.97 20.42 1.09
N ASP A 74 19.10 21.61 0.49
CA ASP A 74 20.41 22.21 0.13
C ASP A 74 21.27 22.56 1.38
N GLU A 75 20.70 22.50 2.59
CA GLU A 75 21.40 22.76 3.85
C GLU A 75 21.16 21.63 4.87
N PRO A 76 22.19 21.17 5.63
CA PRO A 76 22.05 20.19 6.70
C PRO A 76 21.28 20.85 7.84
N THR A 77 19.95 20.75 7.76
CA THR A 77 19.04 21.47 8.63
C THR A 77 18.64 20.54 9.77
N GLU A 78 18.95 20.95 11.00
CA GLU A 78 18.34 20.42 12.22
C GLU A 78 16.85 20.78 12.23
N TYR A 79 16.06 20.16 11.34
CA TYR A 79 14.62 20.31 11.37
C TYR A 79 14.05 19.49 12.53
N ASP A 80 13.49 20.15 13.53
CA ASP A 80 12.54 19.52 14.45
C ASP A 80 11.33 19.00 13.63
N GLY A 81 10.93 17.74 13.83
CA GLY A 81 9.73 17.16 13.19
C GLY A 81 9.96 16.23 12.00
N LEU A 82 11.16 15.64 11.89
CA LEU A 82 11.45 14.56 10.93
C LEU A 82 10.75 13.23 11.30
N ILE A 83 10.40 13.06 12.57
CA ILE A 83 9.58 11.95 13.03
C ILE A 83 8.10 12.28 12.80
N ARG A 84 7.41 11.39 12.09
CA ARG A 84 5.97 11.50 11.81
C ARG A 84 5.23 10.37 12.50
N THR A 85 4.05 10.69 13.01
CA THR A 85 3.15 9.72 13.62
C THR A 85 1.81 9.73 12.91
N ILE A 86 1.38 8.57 12.43
CA ILE A 86 0.06 8.34 11.85
C ILE A 86 -0.77 7.54 12.86
N HIS A 87 -1.99 7.98 13.10
CA HIS A 87 -2.96 7.27 13.93
C HIS A 87 -4.20 6.96 13.11
N GLY A 88 -4.60 5.69 13.06
CA GLY A 88 -5.77 5.32 12.28
C GLY A 88 -6.01 3.82 12.21
N PRO A 89 -7.10 3.39 11.56
CA PRO A 89 -7.34 1.99 11.26
C PRO A 89 -6.14 1.40 10.51
N ILE A 90 -5.74 0.16 10.80
CA ILE A 90 -4.61 -0.48 10.12
C ILE A 90 -4.83 -0.50 8.60
N ALA A 91 -6.04 -0.90 8.19
CA ALA A 91 -6.44 -0.90 6.80
C ALA A 91 -6.27 0.48 6.12
N GLY A 92 -6.57 1.56 6.85
CA GLY A 92 -6.39 2.94 6.38
C GLY A 92 -4.91 3.33 6.29
N ALA A 93 -4.10 2.99 7.29
CA ALA A 93 -2.66 3.28 7.28
C ALA A 93 -1.92 2.55 6.14
N LEU A 94 -2.37 1.33 5.79
CA LEU A 94 -1.88 0.59 4.64
C LEU A 94 -2.34 1.24 3.31
N ALA A 95 -3.59 1.68 3.24
CA ALA A 95 -4.13 2.38 2.08
C ALA A 95 -3.41 3.71 1.81
N ASP A 96 -3.20 4.52 2.85
CA ASP A 96 -2.46 5.77 2.78
C ASP A 96 -1.00 5.53 2.36
N GLY A 97 -0.38 4.46 2.85
CA GLY A 97 0.97 4.09 2.44
C GLY A 97 1.06 3.70 0.97
N ALA A 98 0.07 2.95 0.44
CA ALA A 98 0.01 2.62 -0.98
C ALA A 98 -0.15 3.89 -1.85
N VAL A 99 -1.05 4.80 -1.48
CA VAL A 99 -1.27 6.08 -2.18
C VAL A 99 -0.08 7.05 -2.04
N THR A 100 0.68 6.98 -0.94
CA THR A 100 1.88 7.82 -0.81
C THR A 100 3.05 7.24 -1.62
N ASN A 101 3.11 5.91 -1.79
CA ASN A 101 4.08 5.18 -2.62
C ASN A 101 3.74 5.20 -4.12
N LEU A 102 3.16 6.29 -4.63
CA LEU A 102 2.83 6.39 -6.04
C LEU A 102 4.07 6.33 -6.92
N SER A 103 3.88 5.68 -8.05
CA SER A 103 4.82 5.60 -9.15
C SER A 103 4.11 5.83 -10.46
N VAL A 104 4.80 6.52 -11.37
CA VAL A 104 4.38 6.68 -12.77
C VAL A 104 5.38 5.91 -13.62
N ASN A 105 4.92 4.96 -14.44
CA ASN A 105 5.79 4.13 -15.29
C ASN A 105 6.97 3.51 -14.52
N ASP A 106 6.71 2.91 -13.35
CA ASP A 106 7.69 2.35 -12.42
C ASP A 106 8.65 3.36 -11.75
N HIS A 107 8.48 4.67 -12.00
CA HIS A 107 9.28 5.72 -11.35
C HIS A 107 8.54 6.24 -10.13
N ARG A 108 9.07 5.96 -8.95
CA ARG A 108 8.52 6.45 -7.69
C ARG A 108 8.56 7.99 -7.64
N ILE A 109 7.42 8.57 -7.28
CA ILE A 109 7.25 10.03 -7.17
C ILE A 109 8.03 10.53 -5.94
N THR A 110 7.71 10.02 -4.75
CA THR A 110 8.35 10.48 -3.50
C THR A 110 9.15 9.39 -2.79
N HIS A 111 10.28 9.76 -2.19
CA HIS A 111 11.09 8.88 -1.35
C HIS A 111 10.78 9.03 0.14
N GLU A 112 9.87 9.91 0.53
CA GLU A 112 9.59 10.23 1.94
C GLU A 112 9.02 9.07 2.76
N THR A 113 8.50 8.04 2.08
CA THR A 113 7.94 6.83 2.68
C THR A 113 8.93 5.67 2.72
N VAL A 114 10.18 5.87 2.32
CA VAL A 114 11.24 4.89 2.57
C VAL A 114 11.29 4.59 4.08
N GLY A 115 11.23 3.31 4.45
CA GLY A 115 11.17 2.86 5.83
C GLY A 115 9.77 2.84 6.45
N TYR A 116 8.72 3.27 5.73
CA TYR A 116 7.34 3.19 6.22
C TYR A 116 6.82 1.76 6.34
N ASP A 117 7.23 0.87 5.44
CA ASP A 117 6.97 -0.57 5.47
C ASP A 117 7.59 -1.24 6.71
N ASP A 118 8.84 -0.90 7.01
CA ASP A 118 9.51 -1.38 8.23
C ASP A 118 8.83 -0.82 9.50
N ALA A 119 8.41 0.45 9.48
CA ALA A 119 7.75 1.11 10.59
C ALA A 119 6.37 0.49 10.93
N ILE A 120 5.62 0.02 9.93
CA ILE A 120 4.31 -0.60 10.14
C ILE A 120 4.40 -2.10 10.45
N GLU A 121 5.50 -2.78 10.08
CA GLU A 121 5.67 -4.23 10.27
C GLU A 121 5.53 -4.64 11.75
N GLY A 122 6.21 -3.93 12.66
CA GLY A 122 6.16 -4.21 14.10
C GLY A 122 4.74 -4.10 14.70
N PRO A 123 4.07 -2.93 14.55
CA PRO A 123 2.68 -2.76 14.97
C PRO A 123 1.73 -3.79 14.34
N LEU A 124 1.89 -4.08 13.04
CA LEU A 124 1.05 -5.05 12.34
C LEU A 124 1.24 -6.47 12.89
N ALA A 125 2.49 -6.91 13.08
CA ALA A 125 2.81 -8.21 13.65
C ALA A 125 2.29 -8.35 15.09
N ASN A 126 2.30 -7.28 15.87
CA ASN A 126 1.72 -7.26 17.21
C ASN A 126 0.20 -7.48 17.18
N GLU A 127 -0.53 -6.88 16.24
CA GLU A 127 -1.99 -7.07 16.16
C GLU A 127 -2.36 -8.45 15.58
N LEU A 128 -1.56 -8.96 14.66
CA LEU A 128 -1.79 -10.27 14.02
C LEU A 128 -1.22 -11.46 14.81
N HIS A 129 -0.65 -11.26 16.01
CA HIS A 129 -0.05 -12.34 16.81
C HIS A 129 -1.00 -13.51 17.12
N ALA A 130 -2.32 -13.25 17.13
CA ALA A 130 -3.35 -14.25 17.38
C ALA A 130 -3.77 -15.02 16.11
N VAL A 131 -3.36 -14.57 14.92
CA VAL A 131 -3.59 -15.25 13.64
C VAL A 131 -2.56 -16.37 13.49
N PRO A 132 -2.97 -17.65 13.37
CA PRO A 132 -2.03 -18.74 13.14
C PRO A 132 -1.31 -18.59 11.80
N GLY A 133 0.01 -18.78 11.78
CA GLY A 133 0.82 -18.72 10.56
C GLY A 133 1.52 -17.38 10.33
N ARG A 134 2.17 -17.25 9.18
CA ARG A 134 2.80 -16.01 8.71
C ARG A 134 1.80 -15.24 7.85
N THR A 135 1.79 -13.92 7.99
CA THR A 135 0.87 -13.06 7.24
C THR A 135 1.65 -12.08 6.38
N ALA A 136 1.19 -11.88 5.16
CA ALA A 136 1.65 -10.84 4.25
C ALA A 136 0.44 -10.02 3.80
N VAL A 137 0.60 -8.71 3.78
CA VAL A 137 -0.44 -7.79 3.34
C VAL A 137 0.12 -6.91 2.25
N THR A 138 -0.57 -6.88 1.10
CA THR A 138 -0.27 -5.97 0.00
C THR A 138 -1.44 -5.03 -0.17
N ALA A 139 -1.24 -3.73 0.03
CA ALA A 139 -2.16 -2.69 -0.37
C ALA A 139 -1.75 -2.17 -1.75
N ALA A 140 -2.70 -2.14 -2.68
CA ALA A 140 -2.48 -1.69 -4.06
C ALA A 140 -3.59 -0.71 -4.47
N TRP A 141 -3.18 0.42 -5.02
CA TRP A 141 -4.04 1.45 -5.59
C TRP A 141 -3.68 1.65 -7.06
N MET A 142 -4.71 1.68 -7.92
CA MET A 142 -4.60 2.01 -9.34
C MET A 142 -5.91 2.69 -9.76
N PRO A 143 -5.88 3.76 -10.57
CA PRO A 143 -7.09 4.43 -11.01
C PRO A 143 -7.93 3.56 -11.95
N TYR A 144 -7.33 2.60 -12.64
CA TYR A 144 -7.97 1.55 -13.42
C TYR A 144 -6.96 0.41 -13.64
N PRO A 145 -7.37 -0.80 -14.05
CA PRO A 145 -6.45 -1.93 -14.23
C PRO A 145 -5.27 -1.61 -15.16
N ASP A 146 -4.06 -2.01 -14.78
CA ASP A 146 -2.82 -1.81 -15.56
C ASP A 146 -2.51 -0.34 -15.93
N ALA A 147 -3.06 0.62 -15.19
CA ALA A 147 -2.77 2.04 -15.39
C ALA A 147 -1.27 2.34 -15.21
N PRO A 148 -0.71 3.32 -15.95
CA PRO A 148 0.69 3.73 -15.81
C PRO A 148 0.99 4.36 -14.44
N LEU A 149 -0.04 4.75 -13.69
CA LEU A 149 0.06 5.26 -12.33
C LEU A 149 -0.42 4.21 -11.35
N GLU A 150 0.48 3.73 -10.48
CA GLU A 150 0.14 2.76 -9.44
C GLU A 150 0.85 3.08 -8.11
N GLY A 151 0.24 2.64 -7.02
CA GLY A 151 0.78 2.76 -5.68
C GLY A 151 0.70 1.44 -4.94
N THR A 152 1.81 0.97 -4.38
CA THR A 152 1.87 -0.31 -3.67
C THR A 152 2.61 -0.18 -2.34
N LEU A 153 2.07 -0.84 -1.32
CA LEU A 153 2.75 -1.10 -0.06
C LEU A 153 2.61 -2.60 0.27
N SER A 154 3.73 -3.28 0.52
CA SER A 154 3.73 -4.67 0.96
C SER A 154 4.41 -4.80 2.32
N VAL A 155 3.78 -5.50 3.24
CA VAL A 155 4.28 -5.74 4.60
C VAL A 155 4.27 -7.23 4.88
N GLY A 156 5.36 -7.73 5.47
CA GLY A 156 5.57 -9.16 5.74
C GLY A 156 6.26 -9.89 4.59
N GLU A 157 6.66 -11.13 4.87
CA GLU A 157 7.45 -11.94 3.94
C GLU A 157 6.61 -12.45 2.76
N THR A 158 7.25 -12.78 1.65
CA THR A 158 6.55 -13.46 0.54
C THR A 158 6.32 -14.95 0.89
N PRO A 159 5.11 -15.49 0.69
CA PRO A 159 4.86 -16.91 0.90
C PRO A 159 5.81 -17.80 0.08
N PRO A 160 6.36 -18.89 0.66
CA PRO A 160 7.11 -19.88 -0.09
C PRO A 160 6.29 -20.45 -1.26
N PRO A 161 6.94 -20.86 -2.37
CA PRO A 161 6.24 -21.29 -3.59
C PRO A 161 5.43 -22.59 -3.42
N ASP A 162 5.72 -23.38 -2.38
CA ASP A 162 5.09 -24.66 -2.04
C ASP A 162 4.19 -24.59 -0.81
N ALA A 163 3.98 -23.40 -0.24
CA ALA A 163 3.10 -23.22 0.91
C ALA A 163 1.63 -23.22 0.49
N ASP A 164 0.77 -23.82 1.32
CA ASP A 164 -0.68 -23.64 1.20
C ASP A 164 -1.04 -22.22 1.67
N VAL A 165 -1.55 -21.39 0.78
CA VAL A 165 -1.85 -19.98 1.06
C VAL A 165 -3.36 -19.74 1.09
N SER A 166 -3.85 -19.14 2.18
CA SER A 166 -5.19 -18.57 2.22
C SER A 166 -5.11 -17.11 1.83
N THR A 167 -5.99 -16.65 0.95
CA THR A 167 -6.00 -15.28 0.45
C THR A 167 -7.39 -14.68 0.56
N VAL A 168 -7.48 -13.47 1.10
CA VAL A 168 -8.69 -12.65 1.07
C VAL A 168 -8.38 -11.26 0.53
N ARG A 169 -9.37 -10.64 -0.11
CA ARG A 169 -9.28 -9.26 -0.61
C ARG A 169 -10.28 -8.37 0.11
N LEU A 170 -9.85 -7.17 0.46
CA LEU A 170 -10.69 -6.16 1.10
C LEU A 170 -10.50 -4.82 0.39
N THR A 171 -11.59 -4.10 0.18
CA THR A 171 -11.56 -2.76 -0.41
C THR A 171 -11.64 -1.72 0.71
N VAL A 172 -10.70 -0.79 0.73
CA VAL A 172 -10.59 0.28 1.72
C VAL A 172 -10.66 1.62 1.00
N PRO A 173 -11.37 2.63 1.51
CA PRO A 173 -11.34 3.95 0.92
C PRO A 173 -9.91 4.50 0.85
N SER A 174 -9.53 5.07 -0.28
CA SER A 174 -8.28 5.82 -0.45
C SER A 174 -8.43 7.24 0.10
N SER A 175 -7.31 7.92 0.36
CA SER A 175 -7.32 9.36 0.64
C SER A 175 -7.86 10.20 -0.54
N PHE A 176 -7.84 9.65 -1.75
CA PHE A 176 -8.44 10.24 -2.95
C PHE A 176 -9.96 10.12 -3.01
N ALA A 177 -10.63 9.44 -2.07
CA ALA A 177 -12.09 9.33 -2.06
C ALA A 177 -12.82 10.68 -2.01
N SER A 178 -12.14 11.76 -1.63
CA SER A 178 -12.69 13.12 -1.68
C SER A 178 -12.72 13.70 -3.10
N ALA A 179 -11.88 13.19 -3.99
CA ALA A 179 -11.87 13.51 -5.40
C ALA A 179 -12.76 12.49 -6.15
N SER A 180 -13.76 12.97 -6.88
CA SER A 180 -14.72 12.11 -7.56
C SER A 180 -14.76 12.43 -9.04
N VAL A 181 -14.63 11.41 -9.88
CA VAL A 181 -14.95 11.53 -11.31
C VAL A 181 -16.48 11.63 -11.44
N PRO A 182 -17.03 12.54 -12.26
CA PRO A 182 -18.48 12.68 -12.38
C PRO A 182 -19.15 11.38 -12.87
N ASP A 183 -20.04 10.80 -12.04
CA ASP A 183 -20.67 9.48 -12.26
C ASP A 183 -21.50 9.34 -13.54
N ARG A 184 -21.91 10.45 -14.17
CA ARG A 184 -22.91 10.42 -15.26
C ARG A 184 -22.67 11.51 -16.30
N VAL A 185 -21.88 11.17 -17.32
CA VAL A 185 -21.79 11.92 -18.57
C VAL A 185 -22.17 11.03 -19.74
N ASN A 186 -22.92 11.60 -20.68
CA ASN A 186 -23.23 10.91 -21.93
C ASN A 186 -22.05 11.02 -22.91
N LEU A 187 -21.05 10.16 -22.74
CA LEU A 187 -19.86 10.13 -23.60
C LEU A 187 -20.18 9.78 -25.06
N SER A 188 -21.28 9.07 -25.31
CA SER A 188 -21.74 8.79 -26.67
C SER A 188 -22.21 10.04 -27.44
N ALA A 189 -22.36 11.19 -26.78
CA ALA A 189 -22.59 12.49 -27.42
C ALA A 189 -21.29 13.24 -27.76
N ALA A 190 -20.11 12.71 -27.38
CA ALA A 190 -18.83 13.31 -27.72
C ALA A 190 -18.63 13.35 -29.24
N PRO A 191 -17.95 14.38 -29.78
CA PRO A 191 -17.77 14.54 -31.22
C PRO A 191 -16.91 13.42 -31.86
N SER A 192 -16.14 12.68 -31.06
CA SER A 192 -15.36 11.52 -31.47
C SER A 192 -15.07 10.62 -30.26
N GLN A 193 -14.64 9.38 -30.49
CA GLN A 193 -14.20 8.47 -29.41
C GLN A 193 -13.04 9.08 -28.61
N ARG A 194 -12.05 9.64 -29.31
CA ARG A 194 -10.93 10.35 -28.70
C ARG A 194 -11.39 11.44 -27.73
N ALA A 195 -12.35 12.27 -28.13
CA ALA A 195 -12.89 13.31 -27.25
C ALA A 195 -13.59 12.75 -26.00
N GLY A 196 -14.13 11.53 -26.08
CA GLY A 196 -14.64 10.83 -24.91
C GLY A 196 -13.53 10.35 -23.98
N PHE A 197 -12.46 9.77 -24.53
CA PHE A 197 -11.28 9.37 -23.73
C PHE A 197 -10.57 10.58 -23.11
N GLU A 198 -10.42 11.68 -23.85
CA GLU A 198 -9.93 12.97 -23.35
C GLU A 198 -10.74 13.42 -22.14
N TRP A 199 -12.08 13.35 -22.22
CA TRP A 199 -12.92 13.70 -21.07
C TRP A 199 -12.66 12.79 -19.85
N VAL A 200 -12.57 11.47 -20.03
CA VAL A 200 -12.32 10.52 -18.94
C VAL A 200 -10.95 10.78 -18.31
N ALA A 201 -9.92 10.92 -19.15
CA ALA A 201 -8.56 11.19 -18.73
C ALA A 201 -8.43 12.50 -17.95
N THR A 202 -9.03 13.60 -18.45
CA THR A 202 -9.01 14.89 -17.75
C THR A 202 -9.65 14.80 -16.37
N ASN A 203 -10.87 14.27 -16.26
CA ASN A 203 -11.56 14.21 -14.96
C ASN A 203 -10.87 13.25 -13.99
N THR A 204 -10.28 12.16 -14.48
CA THR A 204 -9.50 11.22 -13.66
C THR A 204 -8.22 11.89 -13.17
N SER A 205 -7.52 12.62 -14.05
CA SER A 205 -6.26 13.32 -13.72
C SER A 205 -6.48 14.45 -12.74
N ASP A 206 -7.52 15.27 -12.95
CA ASP A 206 -7.95 16.32 -12.03
C ASP A 206 -8.19 15.73 -10.63
N ALA A 207 -8.91 14.62 -10.56
CA ALA A 207 -9.23 13.98 -9.30
C ALA A 207 -7.99 13.40 -8.58
N ILE A 208 -7.07 12.78 -9.33
CA ILE A 208 -5.81 12.26 -8.78
C ILE A 208 -4.95 13.41 -8.24
N VAL A 209 -4.75 14.46 -9.04
CA VAL A 209 -3.91 15.60 -8.67
C VAL A 209 -4.51 16.39 -7.51
N GLU A 210 -5.83 16.63 -7.49
CA GLU A 210 -6.51 17.26 -6.36
C GLU A 210 -6.43 16.40 -5.09
N GLY A 211 -6.55 15.07 -5.23
CA GLY A 211 -6.41 14.15 -4.12
C GLY A 211 -4.99 14.11 -3.53
N TYR A 212 -3.96 14.17 -4.38
CA TYR A 212 -2.56 14.11 -3.95
C TYR A 212 -2.02 15.48 -3.51
N PHE A 213 -2.50 16.55 -4.13
CA PHE A 213 -2.17 17.93 -3.82
C PHE A 213 -3.44 18.75 -3.55
N PRO A 214 -4.11 18.58 -2.39
CA PRO A 214 -5.29 19.38 -2.07
C PRO A 214 -4.92 20.87 -2.09
N PRO A 215 -5.51 21.70 -2.97
CA PRO A 215 -4.94 23.01 -3.31
C PRO A 215 -4.89 23.97 -2.12
N GLY A 216 -5.88 23.89 -1.21
CA GLY A 216 -5.91 24.70 0.01
C GLY A 216 -4.89 24.27 1.07
N GLU A 217 -4.65 22.97 1.22
CA GLU A 217 -3.70 22.44 2.21
C GLU A 217 -2.26 22.63 1.75
N THR A 218 -2.00 22.37 0.47
CA THR A 218 -0.69 22.60 -0.16
C THR A 218 -0.33 24.08 -0.19
N ALA A 219 -1.26 24.98 -0.54
CA ALA A 219 -1.00 26.41 -0.51
C ALA A 219 -0.65 26.88 0.91
N LEU A 220 -1.41 26.41 1.91
CA LEU A 220 -1.16 26.74 3.31
C LEU A 220 0.20 26.20 3.81
N ALA A 221 0.61 25.00 3.37
CA ALA A 221 1.92 24.44 3.70
C ALA A 221 3.05 25.31 3.14
N ILE A 222 2.97 25.68 1.86
CA ILE A 222 3.95 26.54 1.18
C ILE A 222 4.00 27.93 1.82
N GLU A 223 2.84 28.56 2.06
CA GLU A 223 2.74 29.89 2.68
C GLU A 223 3.35 29.94 4.10
N ARG A 224 3.28 28.84 4.86
CA ARG A 224 3.87 28.74 6.21
C ARG A 224 5.39 28.59 6.18
N GLY A 225 5.95 28.07 5.10
CA GLY A 225 7.39 27.81 4.96
C GLY A 225 7.90 26.67 5.84
N GLY A 226 9.22 26.46 5.82
CA GLY A 226 9.90 25.40 6.58
C GLY A 226 9.76 24.02 5.93
N LEU A 227 10.02 22.97 6.70
CA LEU A 227 10.09 21.59 6.20
C LEU A 227 8.84 21.15 5.42
N ASP A 228 7.64 21.53 5.87
CA ASP A 228 6.40 21.14 5.17
C ASP A 228 6.25 21.85 3.81
N ALA A 229 6.77 23.08 3.67
CA ALA A 229 6.82 23.78 2.39
C ALA A 229 7.82 23.10 1.45
N ASP A 230 9.07 22.91 1.90
CA ASP A 230 10.14 22.29 1.11
C ASP A 230 9.72 20.90 0.58
N ARG A 231 9.07 20.10 1.44
CA ARG A 231 8.51 18.80 1.05
C ARG A 231 7.36 18.89 0.05
N THR A 232 6.47 19.87 0.23
CA THR A 232 5.36 20.07 -0.71
C THR A 232 5.90 20.43 -2.09
N VAL A 233 6.86 21.36 -2.16
CA VAL A 233 7.54 21.74 -3.40
C VAL A 233 8.22 20.52 -4.02
N TYR A 234 9.04 19.79 -3.25
CA TYR A 234 9.69 18.57 -3.73
C TYR A 234 8.71 17.56 -4.33
N ARG A 235 7.56 17.32 -3.68
CA ARG A 235 6.54 16.43 -4.23
C ARG A 235 5.99 16.91 -5.56
N TYR A 236 5.75 18.22 -5.74
CA TYR A 236 5.33 18.79 -7.04
C TYR A 236 6.40 18.57 -8.12
N GLU A 237 7.65 18.88 -7.81
CA GLU A 237 8.77 18.73 -8.75
C GLU A 237 8.94 17.28 -9.19
N ARG A 238 8.88 16.35 -8.23
CA ARG A 238 8.97 14.92 -8.52
C ARG A 238 7.79 14.38 -9.30
N PHE A 239 6.58 14.87 -9.03
CA PHE A 239 5.40 14.50 -9.82
C PHE A 239 5.56 15.01 -11.25
N ALA A 240 6.05 16.24 -11.42
CA ALA A 240 6.33 16.81 -12.73
C ALA A 240 7.41 16.05 -13.50
N ASP A 241 8.52 15.69 -12.85
CA ASP A 241 9.61 14.89 -13.43
C ASP A 241 9.14 13.51 -13.89
N ALA A 242 8.13 12.95 -13.21
CA ALA A 242 7.55 11.66 -13.55
C ALA A 242 6.60 11.74 -14.76
N LEU A 243 6.22 12.95 -15.19
CA LEU A 243 5.35 13.18 -16.32
C LEU A 243 6.12 13.70 -17.54
N ASP A 244 5.79 13.17 -18.72
CA ASP A 244 6.18 13.79 -19.97
C ASP A 244 5.47 15.13 -20.16
N GLY A 245 6.21 16.16 -20.60
CA GLY A 245 5.64 17.44 -21.04
C GLY A 245 5.54 18.55 -19.98
N VAL A 246 5.82 18.26 -18.70
CA VAL A 246 5.95 19.28 -17.65
C VAL A 246 7.42 19.59 -17.42
N GLU A 247 7.77 20.87 -17.48
CA GLU A 247 9.12 21.32 -17.10
C GLU A 247 9.03 21.90 -15.69
N VAL A 248 9.80 21.36 -14.75
CA VAL A 248 9.78 21.75 -13.32
C VAL A 248 9.83 23.26 -13.11
N ARG A 249 10.65 23.97 -13.90
CA ARG A 249 10.74 25.44 -13.88
C ARG A 249 9.42 26.19 -14.10
N HIS A 250 8.43 25.59 -14.75
CA HIS A 250 7.11 26.21 -14.90
C HIS A 250 6.27 26.12 -13.62
N LEU A 251 6.60 25.20 -12.72
CA LEU A 251 5.96 25.08 -11.41
C LEU A 251 6.64 25.97 -10.37
N GLU A 252 7.97 26.12 -10.44
CA GLU A 252 8.76 26.91 -9.49
C GLU A 252 8.17 28.32 -9.25
N ASP A 253 7.80 29.04 -10.33
CA ASP A 253 7.20 30.38 -10.27
C ASP A 253 5.89 30.42 -9.45
N HIS A 254 5.15 29.31 -9.41
CA HIS A 254 3.87 29.14 -8.72
C HIS A 254 3.99 28.49 -7.35
N LEU A 255 5.19 28.08 -6.93
CA LEU A 255 5.43 27.36 -5.67
C LEU A 255 6.28 28.18 -4.69
N GLU A 256 6.61 29.43 -5.02
CA GLU A 256 7.24 30.34 -4.06
C GLU A 256 6.24 30.87 -3.02
N GLN A 257 6.67 31.00 -1.77
CA GLN A 257 5.85 31.46 -0.64
C GLN A 257 5.04 32.75 -0.91
N SER A 258 5.56 33.67 -1.72
CA SER A 258 4.90 34.96 -2.02
C SER A 258 4.00 34.97 -3.26
N THR A 259 4.11 33.96 -4.12
CA THR A 259 3.39 33.88 -5.41
C THR A 259 2.61 32.57 -5.59
N THR A 260 2.51 31.76 -4.52
CA THR A 260 1.85 30.46 -4.50
C THR A 260 0.53 30.45 -5.28
N ASN A 261 0.47 29.61 -6.31
CA ASN A 261 -0.73 29.29 -7.06
C ASN A 261 -0.82 27.78 -7.31
N THR A 262 -1.22 27.05 -6.26
CA THR A 262 -1.36 25.58 -6.29
C THR A 262 -2.46 25.13 -7.24
N THR A 263 -3.51 25.93 -7.45
CA THR A 263 -4.56 25.61 -8.44
C THR A 263 -3.99 25.57 -9.86
N GLU A 264 -3.14 26.53 -10.23
CA GLU A 264 -2.52 26.58 -11.55
C GLU A 264 -1.44 25.48 -11.70
N SER A 265 -0.66 25.24 -10.65
CA SER A 265 0.29 24.12 -10.60
C SER A 265 -0.41 22.76 -10.76
N ASN A 266 -1.53 22.57 -10.07
CA ASN A 266 -2.35 21.35 -10.19
C ASN A 266 -2.91 21.20 -11.60
N ALA A 267 -3.41 22.27 -12.22
CA ALA A 267 -3.91 22.21 -13.59
C ALA A 267 -2.82 21.78 -14.58
N LEU A 268 -1.59 22.29 -14.44
CA LEU A 268 -0.46 21.88 -15.28
C LEU A 268 -0.12 20.40 -15.13
N LEU A 269 -0.09 19.89 -13.89
CA LEU A 269 0.15 18.46 -13.64
C LEU A 269 -1.00 17.59 -14.16
N ALA A 270 -2.25 18.02 -13.96
CA ALA A 270 -3.44 17.28 -14.38
C ALA A 270 -3.55 17.21 -15.91
N ASP A 271 -3.26 18.30 -16.61
CA ASP A 271 -3.25 18.34 -18.07
C ASP A 271 -2.20 17.37 -18.65
N ALA A 272 -0.98 17.39 -18.11
CA ALA A 272 0.08 16.49 -18.57
C ALA A 272 -0.20 15.02 -18.24
N LEU A 273 -0.76 14.72 -17.06
CA LEU A 273 -1.21 13.38 -16.73
C LEU A 273 -2.34 12.94 -17.68
N ALA A 274 -3.30 13.82 -17.98
CA ALA A 274 -4.41 13.51 -18.87
C ALA A 274 -3.92 13.15 -20.27
N GLU A 275 -2.91 13.85 -20.82
CA GLU A 275 -2.34 13.51 -22.13
C GLU A 275 -1.81 12.07 -22.18
N GLN A 276 -1.15 11.60 -21.10
CA GLN A 276 -0.66 10.23 -21.00
C GLN A 276 -1.81 9.22 -20.84
N LEU A 277 -2.76 9.51 -19.94
CA LEU A 277 -3.92 8.63 -19.72
C LEU A 277 -4.79 8.49 -20.97
N VAL A 278 -4.91 9.52 -21.83
CA VAL A 278 -5.64 9.39 -23.10
C VAL A 278 -5.03 8.30 -23.98
N LEU A 279 -3.70 8.29 -24.11
CA LEU A 279 -3.00 7.32 -24.95
C LEU A 279 -3.17 5.90 -24.42
N ASP A 280 -3.08 5.76 -23.10
CA ASP A 280 -3.22 4.47 -22.43
C ASP A 280 -4.66 3.93 -22.49
N LEU A 281 -5.66 4.78 -22.18
CA LEU A 281 -7.07 4.41 -22.28
C LEU A 281 -7.49 4.06 -23.71
N GLU A 282 -7.01 4.79 -24.72
CA GLU A 282 -7.22 4.47 -26.14
C GLU A 282 -6.62 3.11 -26.54
N ALA A 283 -5.52 2.71 -25.89
CA ALA A 283 -4.86 1.43 -26.15
C ALA A 283 -5.55 0.26 -25.45
N GLN A 284 -6.12 0.48 -24.26
CA GLN A 284 -6.67 -0.56 -23.41
C GLN A 284 -8.17 -0.81 -23.61
N TYR A 285 -8.95 0.22 -23.93
CA TYR A 285 -10.42 0.13 -23.99
C TYR A 285 -10.96 0.40 -25.39
N ASP A 286 -12.00 -0.36 -25.76
CA ASP A 286 -12.69 -0.16 -27.04
C ASP A 286 -13.54 1.12 -27.06
N THR A 287 -14.06 1.56 -25.90
CA THR A 287 -14.91 2.76 -25.81
C THR A 287 -14.64 3.58 -24.54
N PRO A 288 -14.87 4.91 -24.57
CA PRO A 288 -14.77 5.77 -23.39
C PRO A 288 -15.68 5.37 -22.24
N GLU A 289 -16.87 4.83 -22.52
CA GLU A 289 -17.78 4.35 -21.48
C GLU A 289 -17.21 3.15 -20.73
N ALA A 290 -16.57 2.21 -21.44
CA ALA A 290 -15.92 1.06 -20.81
C ALA A 290 -14.73 1.51 -19.94
N ALA A 291 -13.96 2.50 -20.41
CA ALA A 291 -12.91 3.14 -19.61
C ALA A 291 -13.50 3.78 -18.34
N LEU A 292 -14.54 4.61 -18.46
CA LEU A 292 -15.17 5.26 -17.31
C LEU A 292 -15.71 4.25 -16.27
N GLU A 293 -16.32 3.15 -16.72
CA GLU A 293 -16.82 2.09 -15.83
C GLU A 293 -15.69 1.33 -15.09
N SER A 294 -14.46 1.39 -15.59
CA SER A 294 -13.29 0.78 -14.96
C SER A 294 -12.60 1.66 -13.91
N ILE A 295 -12.91 2.97 -13.89
CA ILE A 295 -12.25 3.93 -13.02
C ILE A 295 -12.59 3.66 -11.56
N SER A 296 -11.57 3.52 -10.72
CA SER A 296 -11.66 3.31 -9.27
C SER A 296 -10.53 4.07 -8.56
N ILE A 297 -10.69 5.39 -8.43
CA ILE A 297 -9.72 6.24 -7.71
C ILE A 297 -9.92 6.25 -6.19
N GLY A 298 -11.15 6.01 -5.74
CA GLY A 298 -11.55 6.15 -4.33
C GLY A 298 -11.23 4.94 -3.46
N ASP A 299 -10.62 3.90 -4.03
CA ASP A 299 -10.49 2.59 -3.39
C ASP A 299 -9.06 2.06 -3.48
N VAL A 300 -8.57 1.48 -2.38
CA VAL A 300 -7.36 0.66 -2.32
C VAL A 300 -7.77 -0.79 -2.11
N THR A 301 -7.15 -1.69 -2.86
CA THR A 301 -7.33 -3.13 -2.67
C THR A 301 -6.26 -3.67 -1.74
N LEU A 302 -6.67 -4.24 -0.61
CA LEU A 302 -5.81 -5.00 0.29
C LEU A 302 -5.91 -6.48 -0.06
N VAL A 303 -4.77 -7.10 -0.33
CA VAL A 303 -4.62 -8.56 -0.52
C VAL A 303 -3.90 -9.11 0.70
N ILE A 304 -4.60 -9.93 1.48
CA ILE A 304 -4.06 -10.53 2.71
C ILE A 304 -3.81 -12.00 2.43
N ARG A 305 -2.58 -12.45 2.67
CA ARG A 305 -2.13 -13.83 2.48
C ARG A 305 -1.67 -14.40 3.81
N VAL A 306 -2.15 -15.60 4.15
CA VAL A 306 -1.71 -16.33 5.36
C VAL A 306 -1.29 -17.75 4.98
N TRP A 307 -0.17 -18.22 5.54
CA TRP A 307 0.42 -19.54 5.31
C TRP A 307 1.21 -20.07 6.52
#